data_AF-A0A5N9G0X5-F1
#
_entry.id   AF-A0A5N9G0X5-F1
#
_cell.length_a   1.000
_cell.length_b   1.000
_cell.length_c   1.000
_cell.angle_alpha   90.00
_cell.angle_beta   90.00
_cell.angle_gamma   90.00
#
_symmetry.space_group_name_H-M   'P 1'
#
loop_
_entity.id
_entity.type
_entity.pdbx_description
1 polymer ?
#
loop_
_entity_poly.entity_id
_entity_poly.type
_entity_poly.pdbx_seq_one_letter_code
_entity_poly.pdbx_strand_id
1 'polypeptide(L)'
;MKGKNFSNLGQPMIETRFAIPGDLPNVIDLDSQITTIKKIDYWQDTFGRFVGKKGRYFLVAENRNGGETQIPLVGFIVGEIRAWEFGSQPCGWVLTILV
;
A
#
# COMPACT_ATOMS: atom_id res chain seq x y z
N MET A 1 -8.44 -23.26 -28.86
CA MET A 1 -7.74 -23.76 -27.65
C MET A 1 -8.28 -22.99 -26.46
N LYS A 2 -9.10 -23.61 -25.59
CA LYS A 2 -9.61 -22.98 -24.37
C LYS A 2 -8.52 -23.07 -23.29
N GLY A 3 -8.05 -21.93 -22.80
CA GLY A 3 -7.05 -21.86 -21.74
C GLY A 3 -7.56 -22.56 -20.47
N LYS A 4 -6.71 -23.38 -19.86
CA LYS A 4 -7.00 -24.03 -18.58
C LYS A 4 -7.13 -22.95 -17.50
N ASN A 5 -8.31 -22.84 -16.88
CA ASN A 5 -8.47 -22.12 -15.63
C ASN A 5 -7.78 -22.95 -14.54
N PHE A 6 -6.63 -22.48 -14.06
CA PHE A 6 -6.06 -22.98 -12.83
C PHE A 6 -6.97 -22.51 -11.69
N SER A 7 -7.70 -23.43 -11.07
CA SER A 7 -8.45 -23.14 -9.85
C SER A 7 -7.47 -22.69 -8.75
N ASN A 8 -7.64 -21.46 -8.28
CA ASN A 8 -6.83 -20.74 -7.28
C ASN A 8 -6.98 -21.30 -5.85
N LEU A 9 -7.11 -22.62 -5.70
CA LEU A 9 -7.30 -23.28 -4.41
C LEU A 9 -5.97 -23.27 -3.65
N GLY A 10 -5.76 -22.24 -2.82
CA GLY A 10 -4.64 -22.13 -1.88
C GLY A 10 -3.81 -20.84 -1.98
N GLN A 11 -4.04 -19.98 -2.97
CA GLN A 11 -3.41 -18.65 -3.03
C GLN A 11 -4.19 -17.67 -2.13
N PRO A 12 -3.51 -16.86 -1.30
CA PRO A 12 -4.20 -15.84 -0.53
C PRO A 12 -4.89 -14.83 -1.47
N MET A 13 -6.14 -14.51 -1.18
CA MET A 13 -6.90 -13.50 -1.91
C MET A 13 -6.43 -12.13 -1.46
N ILE A 14 -5.42 -11.60 -2.17
CA ILE A 14 -4.88 -10.26 -1.92
C ILE A 14 -5.61 -9.25 -2.81
N GLU A 15 -6.20 -8.24 -2.18
CA GLU A 15 -6.77 -7.08 -2.87
C GLU A 15 -6.01 -5.82 -2.50
N THR A 16 -5.83 -4.91 -3.46
CA THR A 16 -5.26 -3.59 -3.20
C THR A 16 -6.35 -2.54 -3.23
N ARG A 17 -6.25 -1.55 -2.33
CA ARG A 17 -7.13 -0.39 -2.30
C ARG A 17 -6.37 0.87 -1.89
N PHE A 18 -6.96 2.04 -2.15
CA PHE A 18 -6.45 3.27 -1.57
C PHE A 18 -6.49 3.20 -0.05
N ALA A 19 -5.42 3.71 0.57
CA ALA A 19 -5.38 3.92 2.00
C ALA A 19 -6.42 4.97 2.41
N ILE A 20 -6.98 4.77 3.59
CA ILE A 20 -7.84 5.71 4.29
C ILE A 20 -7.15 6.12 5.61
N PRO A 21 -7.55 7.24 6.25
CA PRO A 21 -6.93 7.67 7.50
C PRO A 21 -6.90 6.60 8.60
N GLY A 22 -7.91 5.71 8.63
CA GLY A 22 -7.98 4.60 9.58
C GLY A 22 -6.91 3.52 9.41
N ASP A 23 -6.18 3.49 8.30
CA ASP A 23 -5.11 2.51 8.06
C ASP A 23 -3.79 2.88 8.75
N LEU A 24 -3.66 4.11 9.24
CA LEU A 24 -2.41 4.63 9.81
C LEU A 24 -1.83 3.74 10.93
N PRO A 25 -2.62 3.27 11.92
CA PRO A 25 -2.08 2.38 12.95
C PRO A 25 -1.51 1.08 12.36
N ASN A 26 -2.19 0.47 11.39
CA ASN A 26 -1.77 -0.76 10.75
C ASN A 26 -0.46 -0.58 9.96
N VAL A 27 -0.28 0.56 9.29
CA VAL A 27 0.96 0.90 8.58
C VAL A 27 2.12 1.08 9.56
N ILE A 28 1.91 1.80 10.67
CA ILE A 28 2.93 2.00 11.71
C ILE A 28 3.33 0.66 12.30
N ASP A 29 2.35 -0.18 12.64
CA ASP A 29 2.61 -1.48 13.25
C ASP A 29 3.34 -2.39 12.27
N LEU A 30 2.97 -2.41 10.98
CA LEU A 30 3.66 -3.21 9.97
C LEU A 30 5.11 -2.74 9.74
N ASP A 31 5.37 -1.44 9.57
CA ASP A 31 6.74 -0.91 9.43
C ASP A 31 7.58 -1.17 10.70
N SER A 32 6.95 -1.17 11.87
CA SER A 32 7.64 -1.45 13.14
C SER A 32 8.09 -2.90 13.28
N GLN A 33 7.44 -3.86 12.60
CA GLN A 33 7.87 -5.26 12.61
C GLN A 33 9.25 -5.43 11.96
N ILE A 34 9.58 -4.60 10.96
CA ILE A 34 10.87 -4.63 10.26
C ILE A 34 11.87 -3.72 10.96
N THR A 35 11.45 -2.52 11.33
CA THR A 35 12.36 -1.47 11.81
C THR A 35 12.59 -1.50 13.32
N THR A 36 11.80 -2.28 14.05
CA THR A 36 11.74 -2.34 15.53
C THR A 36 11.37 -1.03 16.23
N ILE A 37 10.96 -0.01 15.48
CA ILE A 37 10.62 1.33 15.99
C ILE A 37 9.27 1.76 15.43
N LYS A 38 8.39 2.29 16.29
CA LYS A 38 7.15 2.95 15.84
C LYS A 38 7.45 4.36 15.35
N LYS A 39 7.56 4.55 14.04
CA LYS A 39 7.79 5.86 13.41
C LYS A 39 6.51 6.69 13.28
N ILE A 40 5.87 6.99 14.42
CA ILE A 40 4.53 7.61 14.46
C ILE A 40 4.49 8.91 13.66
N ASP A 41 5.37 9.87 13.97
CA ASP A 41 5.37 11.19 13.34
C ASP A 41 5.64 11.13 11.83
N TYR A 42 6.56 10.23 11.42
CA TYR A 42 6.90 10.01 10.01
C TYR A 42 5.69 9.52 9.21
N TRP A 43 4.98 8.52 9.74
CA TRP A 43 3.82 7.95 9.05
C TRP A 43 2.61 8.89 9.09
N GLN A 44 2.43 9.66 10.16
CA GLN A 44 1.43 10.73 10.23
C GLN A 44 1.65 11.79 9.16
N ASP A 45 2.88 12.32 9.05
CA ASP A 45 3.23 13.29 8.01
C ASP A 45 3.06 12.70 6.60
N THR A 46 3.50 11.46 6.40
CA THR A 46 3.35 10.75 5.12
C THR A 46 1.87 10.58 4.74
N PHE A 47 1.00 10.18 5.69
CA PHE A 47 -0.44 10.11 5.44
C PHE A 47 -1.02 11.48 5.06
N GLY A 48 -0.65 12.53 5.79
CA GLY A 48 -1.06 13.91 5.49
C GLY A 48 -0.67 14.38 4.09
N ARG A 49 0.49 13.93 3.59
CA ARG A 49 1.00 14.27 2.26
C ARG A 49 0.43 13.43 1.13
N PHE A 50 0.02 12.18 1.35
CA PHE A 50 -0.33 11.24 0.27
C PHE A 50 -1.80 10.82 0.24
N VAL A 51 -2.44 10.57 1.38
CA VAL A 51 -3.79 9.99 1.41
C VAL A 51 -4.81 11.00 0.87
N GLY A 52 -5.53 10.59 -0.18
CA GLY A 52 -6.55 11.41 -0.85
C GLY A 52 -6.00 12.64 -1.59
N LYS A 53 -4.68 12.73 -1.86
CA LYS A 53 -4.08 13.87 -2.55
C LYS A 53 -3.92 13.60 -4.04
N LYS A 54 -4.17 14.62 -4.88
CA LYS A 54 -4.04 14.49 -6.34
C LYS A 54 -2.58 14.23 -6.74
N GLY A 55 -2.36 13.22 -7.59
CA GLY A 55 -1.03 12.85 -8.08
C GLY A 55 -0.15 12.16 -7.02
N ARG A 56 -0.71 11.78 -5.88
CA ARG A 56 -0.03 11.05 -4.81
C ARG A 56 -0.91 9.86 -4.42
N TYR A 57 -0.26 8.75 -4.17
CA TYR A 57 -0.91 7.46 -4.08
C TYR A 57 -0.36 6.71 -2.89
N PHE A 58 -1.27 6.24 -2.05
CA PHE A 58 -0.98 5.32 -0.97
C PHE A 58 -1.95 4.16 -1.16
N LEU A 59 -1.42 3.01 -1.54
CA LEU A 59 -2.19 1.78 -1.70
C LEU A 59 -1.81 0.82 -0.58
N VAL A 60 -2.81 0.18 0.02
CA VAL A 60 -2.63 -0.90 0.97
C VAL A 60 -3.05 -2.22 0.32
N ALA A 61 -2.37 -3.30 0.69
CA ALA A 61 -2.72 -4.66 0.32
C ALA A 61 -3.41 -5.33 1.52
N GLU A 62 -4.55 -5.93 1.25
CA GLU A 62 -5.40 -6.60 2.22
C GLU A 62 -5.49 -8.08 1.90
N ASN A 63 -5.37 -8.95 2.90
CA ASN A 63 -5.64 -10.37 2.74
C ASN A 63 -7.09 -10.66 3.12
N ARG A 64 -7.90 -11.07 2.14
CA ARG A 64 -9.35 -11.31 2.27
C ARG A 64 -9.71 -12.78 2.39
N ASN A 65 -8.76 -13.61 2.78
CA ASN A 65 -9.02 -15.01 3.06
C ASN A 65 -10.00 -15.17 4.22
N GLY A 66 -11.04 -15.99 4.02
CA GLY A 66 -12.04 -16.29 5.06
C GLY A 66 -12.96 -15.10 5.33
N GLY A 67 -14.19 -15.37 5.78
CA GLY A 67 -15.17 -14.33 6.14
C GLY A 67 -14.83 -13.58 7.43
N GLU A 68 -13.55 -13.26 7.64
CA GLU A 68 -13.04 -12.57 8.81
C GLU A 68 -13.71 -11.19 8.95
N THR A 69 -14.03 -10.82 10.18
CA THR A 69 -14.63 -9.51 10.49
C THR A 69 -13.62 -8.37 10.33
N GLN A 70 -12.32 -8.69 10.39
CA GLN A 70 -11.22 -7.75 10.17
C GLN A 70 -10.35 -8.27 9.04
N ILE A 71 -10.10 -7.43 8.06
CA ILE A 71 -9.28 -7.78 6.90
C ILE A 71 -7.85 -7.30 7.19
N PRO A 72 -6.88 -8.20 7.40
CA PRO A 72 -5.52 -7.81 7.75
C PRO A 72 -4.83 -7.09 6.58
N LEU A 73 -4.18 -5.96 6.90
CA LEU A 73 -3.25 -5.28 6.02
C LEU A 73 -1.93 -6.05 6.00
N VAL A 74 -1.50 -6.47 4.82
CA VAL A 74 -0.31 -7.32 4.61
C VAL A 74 0.79 -6.64 3.81
N GLY A 75 0.59 -5.39 3.40
CA GLY A 75 1.59 -4.60 2.73
C GLY A 75 1.05 -3.27 2.26
N PHE A 76 1.93 -2.41 1.78
CA PHE A 76 1.55 -1.15 1.18
C PHE A 76 2.62 -0.63 0.21
N ILE A 77 2.20 0.30 -0.65
CA ILE A 77 3.06 1.02 -1.58
C ILE A 77 2.68 2.51 -1.58
N VAL A 78 3.69 3.37 -1.54
CA VAL A 78 3.55 4.82 -1.58
C VAL A 78 4.24 5.36 -2.83
N GLY A 79 3.52 6.17 -3.59
CA GLY A 79 3.96 6.68 -4.88
C GLY A 79 3.45 8.08 -5.20
N GLU A 80 4.09 8.76 -6.13
CA GLU A 80 3.62 10.04 -6.67
C GLU A 80 3.87 10.15 -8.18
N ILE A 81 3.13 11.04 -8.85
CA ILE A 81 3.43 11.48 -10.21
C ILE A 81 4.16 12.80 -10.13
N ARG A 82 5.40 12.82 -10.60
CA ARG A 82 6.27 14.00 -10.58
C ARG A 82 7.24 13.98 -11.75
N ALA A 83 7.58 15.16 -12.26
CA ALA A 83 8.66 15.32 -13.22
C ALA A 83 10.03 15.09 -12.55
N TRP A 84 10.97 14.50 -13.29
CA TRP A 84 12.38 14.54 -12.92
C TRP A 84 13.05 15.82 -13.44
N GLU A 85 14.31 16.04 -13.07
CA GLU A 85 15.09 17.16 -13.57
C GLU A 85 15.24 17.14 -15.11
N PHE A 86 15.73 18.25 -15.66
CA PHE A 86 16.07 18.40 -17.08
C PHE A 86 14.88 18.23 -18.06
N GLY A 87 13.70 18.73 -17.69
CA GLY A 87 12.55 18.78 -18.60
C GLY A 87 11.85 17.43 -18.80
N SER A 88 12.11 16.46 -17.93
CA SER A 88 11.44 15.16 -17.96
C SER A 88 9.94 15.31 -17.79
N GLN A 89 9.16 14.59 -18.61
CA GLN A 89 7.70 14.54 -18.46
C GLN A 89 7.31 13.93 -17.10
N PRO A 90 6.16 14.29 -16.52
CA PRO A 90 5.68 13.67 -15.29
C PRO A 90 5.56 12.14 -15.44
N CYS A 91 6.20 11.40 -14.54
CA CYS A 91 6.14 9.94 -14.47
C CYS A 91 5.88 9.47 -13.03
N GLY A 92 5.55 8.19 -12.88
CA GLY A 92 5.30 7.59 -11.58
C GLY A 92 6.60 7.27 -10.84
N TRP A 93 6.64 7.61 -9.55
CA TRP A 93 7.72 7.30 -8.62
C TRP A 93 7.18 6.45 -7.48
N VAL A 94 7.90 5.38 -7.14
CA VAL A 94 7.64 4.59 -5.93
C VAL A 94 8.65 5.03 -4.87
N LEU A 95 8.15 5.53 -3.75
CA LEU A 95 8.99 6.00 -2.64
C LEU A 95 9.16 4.94 -1.56
N THR A 96 8.15 4.09 -1.36
CA THR A 96 8.19 3.02 -0.38
C THR A 96 7.34 1.86 -0.86
N ILE A 97 7.85 0.65 -0.65
CA ILE A 97 7.12 -0.61 -0.79
C ILE A 97 7.48 -1.48 0.41
N LEU A 98 6.47 -2.06 1.06
CA LEU A 98 6.65 -2.87 2.26
C LEU A 98 5.64 -4.01 2.25
N VAL A 99 6.12 -5.23 2.55
CA VAL A 99 5.37 -6.49 2.68
C VAL A 99 5.88 -7.26 3.88
#